data_AF-A0A3D2YGK7-F1
#
_entry.id   AF-A0A3D2YGK7-F1
#
_cell.length_a   1.000
_cell.length_b   1.000
_cell.length_c   1.000
_cell.angle_alpha   90.00
_cell.angle_beta   90.00
_cell.angle_gamma   90.00
#
_symmetry.space_group_name_H-M   'P 1'
#
loop_
_entity.id
_entity.type
_entity.pdbx_description
1 polymer ?
#
loop_
_entity_poly.entity_id
_entity_poly.type
_entity_poly.pdbx_seq_one_letter_code
_entity_poly.pdbx_strand_id
1 'polypeptide(L)'
;LANTWDYGPLGVELKNNIKKAWWKKFVQENPYNVGQDAAILMNPQTWVASGHLAGFSDPLMDCKECKERFRADKLIEDWCHENGFELSKPIDAFSQQEMKDFIEEHNIPCPSCGKHNFTDIRQFNLM
;
A
#
# COMPACT_ATOMS: atom_id res chain seq x y z
N LEU A 1 5.61 9.61 -15.05
CA LEU A 1 4.32 9.07 -14.59
C LEU A 1 4.52 7.57 -14.43
N ALA A 2 4.75 7.11 -13.21
CA ALA A 2 4.82 5.68 -12.90
C ALA A 2 3.44 5.24 -12.36
N ASN A 3 3.11 3.96 -12.50
CA ASN A 3 1.86 3.37 -12.02
C ASN A 3 0.55 3.87 -12.67
N THR A 4 0.62 4.28 -13.94
CA THR A 4 -0.56 4.65 -14.74
C THR A 4 -0.49 3.97 -16.09
N TRP A 5 -1.57 3.30 -16.50
CA TRP A 5 -1.62 2.52 -17.72
C TRP A 5 -2.93 2.70 -18.47
N ASP A 6 -2.85 2.68 -19.80
CA ASP A 6 -4.00 2.67 -20.69
C ASP A 6 -4.38 1.23 -21.08
N TYR A 7 -5.67 0.93 -21.08
CA TYR A 7 -6.17 -0.36 -21.52
C TYR A 7 -6.34 -0.37 -23.04
N GLY A 8 -5.63 -1.26 -23.73
CA GLY A 8 -5.83 -1.52 -25.17
C GLY A 8 -7.16 -2.22 -25.49
N PRO A 9 -7.46 -2.50 -26.79
CA PRO A 9 -8.78 -2.98 -27.22
C PRO A 9 -9.27 -4.24 -26.49
N LEU A 10 -8.44 -5.28 -26.40
CA LEU A 10 -8.82 -6.50 -25.67
C LEU A 10 -8.87 -6.27 -24.15
N GLY A 11 -8.04 -5.37 -23.63
CA GLY A 11 -8.00 -5.03 -22.21
C GLY A 11 -9.26 -4.31 -21.75
N VAL A 12 -9.81 -3.39 -22.56
CA VAL A 12 -11.06 -2.70 -22.23
C VAL A 12 -12.26 -3.64 -22.28
N GLU A 13 -12.32 -4.54 -23.26
CA GLU A 13 -13.38 -5.55 -23.35
C GLU A 13 -13.35 -6.50 -22.15
N LEU A 14 -12.16 -7.00 -21.78
CA LEU A 14 -12.00 -7.86 -20.61
C LEU A 14 -12.40 -7.13 -19.31
N LYS A 15 -11.90 -5.90 -19.10
CA LYS A 15 -12.25 -5.07 -17.94
C LYS A 15 -13.76 -4.87 -17.83
N ASN A 16 -14.43 -4.57 -18.94
CA ASN A 16 -15.87 -4.37 -18.96
C ASN A 16 -16.65 -5.66 -18.67
N ASN A 17 -16.20 -6.79 -19.20
CA ASN A 17 -16.82 -8.09 -18.94
C ASN A 17 -16.70 -8.50 -17.47
N ILE A 18 -15.54 -8.26 -16.84
CA ILE A 18 -15.34 -8.51 -15.41
C ILE A 18 -16.26 -7.62 -14.57
N LYS A 19 -16.32 -6.31 -14.86
CA LYS A 19 -17.22 -5.38 -14.16
C LYS A 19 -18.68 -5.82 -14.25
N LYS A 20 -19.14 -6.22 -15.43
CA LYS A 20 -20.52 -6.70 -15.65
C LYS A 20 -20.80 -8.00 -14.88
N ALA A 21 -19.89 -8.96 -14.91
CA ALA A 21 -20.04 -10.22 -14.20
C ALA A 21 -20.11 -10.00 -12.67
N TRP A 22 -19.24 -9.14 -12.12
CA TRP A 22 -19.25 -8.77 -10.71
C TRP A 22 -20.56 -8.08 -10.32
N TRP A 23 -21.01 -7.10 -11.12
CA TRP A 23 -22.24 -6.36 -10.86
C TRP A 23 -23.47 -7.26 -10.87
N LYS A 24 -23.56 -8.16 -11.85
CA LYS A 24 -24.63 -9.16 -11.89
C LYS A 24 -24.63 -10.01 -10.63
N LYS A 25 -23.46 -10.55 -10.26
CA LYS A 25 -23.36 -11.52 -9.16
C LYS A 25 -23.62 -10.91 -7.79
N PHE A 26 -22.99 -9.77 -7.51
CA PHE A 26 -22.97 -9.22 -6.16
C PHE A 26 -24.02 -8.14 -5.95
N VAL A 27 -24.47 -7.44 -6.99
CA VAL A 27 -25.50 -6.39 -6.86
C VAL A 27 -26.87 -6.90 -7.30
N GLN A 28 -27.01 -7.39 -8.54
CA GLN A 28 -28.34 -7.71 -9.09
C GLN A 28 -28.94 -9.01 -8.54
N GLU A 29 -28.13 -10.04 -8.28
CA GLU A 29 -28.61 -11.32 -7.75
C GLU A 29 -28.89 -11.30 -6.23
N ASN A 30 -28.52 -10.24 -5.52
CA ASN A 30 -28.80 -10.07 -4.09
C ASN A 30 -29.95 -9.06 -3.89
N PRO A 31 -31.10 -9.46 -3.33
CA PRO A 31 -32.25 -8.57 -3.18
C PRO A 31 -32.03 -7.37 -2.23
N TYR A 32 -30.96 -7.39 -1.44
CA TYR A 32 -30.66 -6.33 -0.47
C TYR A 32 -29.65 -5.30 -0.97
N ASN A 33 -29.03 -5.53 -2.12
CA ASN A 33 -27.98 -4.64 -2.64
C ASN A 33 -28.57 -3.66 -3.67
N VAL A 34 -28.14 -2.40 -3.58
CA VAL A 34 -28.59 -1.33 -4.47
C VAL A 34 -27.37 -0.67 -5.11
N GLY A 35 -27.45 -0.46 -6.43
CA GLY A 35 -26.42 0.26 -7.17
C GLY A 35 -26.45 1.77 -6.88
N GLN A 36 -25.28 2.35 -6.63
CA GLN A 36 -25.09 3.79 -6.41
C GLN A 36 -23.83 4.21 -7.18
N ASP A 37 -23.85 5.38 -7.80
CA ASP A 37 -22.68 6.04 -8.37
C ASP A 37 -22.45 7.39 -7.66
N ALA A 38 -21.24 7.62 -7.18
CA ALA A 38 -20.90 8.75 -6.31
C ALA A 38 -19.75 9.58 -6.90
N ALA A 39 -19.66 10.85 -6.52
CA ALA A 39 -18.59 11.73 -6.99
C ALA A 39 -17.22 11.29 -6.46
N ILE A 40 -16.19 11.37 -7.31
CA ILE A 40 -14.78 11.09 -6.94
C ILE A 40 -14.24 12.19 -6.01
N LEU A 41 -14.54 13.45 -6.32
CA LEU A 41 -14.15 14.59 -5.47
C LEU A 41 -15.18 14.76 -4.35
N MET A 42 -14.71 14.69 -3.11
CA MET A 42 -15.56 14.75 -1.91
C MET A 42 -15.14 15.91 -0.99
N ASN A 43 -16.06 16.31 -0.11
CA ASN A 43 -15.78 17.28 0.95
C ASN A 43 -14.73 16.71 1.93
N PRO A 44 -13.68 17.48 2.32
CA PRO A 44 -12.65 17.02 3.25
C PRO A 44 -13.18 16.45 4.58
N GLN A 45 -14.31 16.94 5.08
CA GLN A 45 -14.92 16.44 6.31
C GLN A 45 -15.35 14.97 6.21
N THR A 46 -15.67 14.48 5.01
CA THR A 46 -15.93 13.05 4.78
C THR A 46 -14.70 12.20 5.11
N TRP A 47 -13.50 12.68 4.78
CA TRP A 47 -12.24 11.98 5.04
C TRP A 47 -11.77 12.09 6.50
N VAL A 48 -12.11 13.20 7.17
CA VAL A 48 -11.95 13.33 8.62
C VAL A 48 -12.84 12.31 9.33
N ALA A 49 -14.14 12.31 9.01
CA ALA A 49 -15.13 11.49 9.68
C ALA A 49 -14.90 9.98 9.48
N SER A 50 -14.42 9.58 8.30
CA SER A 50 -14.06 8.19 8.01
C SER A 50 -12.69 7.77 8.54
N GLY A 51 -11.89 8.71 9.08
CA GLY A 51 -10.57 8.44 9.65
C GLY A 51 -9.43 8.33 8.64
N HIS A 52 -9.68 8.48 7.34
CA HIS A 52 -8.64 8.35 6.29
C HIS A 52 -7.48 9.34 6.46
N LEU A 53 -7.75 10.55 6.97
CA LEU A 53 -6.68 11.52 7.22
C LEU A 53 -5.70 11.08 8.31
N ALA A 54 -6.13 10.24 9.25
CA ALA A 54 -5.30 9.77 10.36
C ALA A 54 -4.72 8.37 10.15
N GLY A 55 -5.44 7.48 9.45
CA GLY A 55 -5.11 6.06 9.37
C GLY A 55 -4.76 5.52 8.00
N PHE A 56 -4.99 6.28 6.91
CA PHE A 56 -4.68 5.82 5.55
C PHE A 56 -3.28 6.29 5.14
N SER A 57 -2.26 5.65 5.71
CA SER A 57 -0.87 6.01 5.51
C SER A 57 0.05 4.80 5.44
N ASP A 58 1.15 4.96 4.68
CA ASP A 58 2.23 3.98 4.61
C ASP A 58 3.41 4.40 5.50
N PRO A 59 4.12 3.44 6.13
CA PRO A 59 5.36 3.70 6.85
C PRO A 59 6.51 3.91 5.85
N LEU A 60 6.91 5.16 5.63
CA LEU A 60 8.01 5.52 4.71
C LEU A 60 9.30 5.86 5.47
N MET A 61 10.43 5.51 4.86
CA MET A 61 11.77 5.93 5.25
C MET A 61 12.60 6.31 4.02
N ASP A 62 13.54 7.24 4.18
CA ASP A 62 14.48 7.63 3.12
C ASP A 62 15.87 7.05 3.41
N CYS A 63 16.56 6.56 2.39
CA CYS A 63 18.00 6.32 2.51
C CYS A 63 18.74 7.66 2.49
N LYS A 64 19.51 7.98 3.53
CA LYS A 64 20.25 9.25 3.62
C LYS A 64 21.37 9.37 2.59
N GLU A 65 21.77 8.26 1.98
CA GLU A 65 22.89 8.18 1.03
C GLU A 65 22.43 8.41 -0.41
N CYS A 66 21.47 7.62 -0.90
CA CYS A 66 20.94 7.75 -2.26
C CYS A 66 19.67 8.61 -2.37
N LYS A 67 19.08 9.01 -1.25
CA LYS A 67 17.83 9.81 -1.15
C LYS A 67 16.58 9.13 -1.69
N GLU A 68 16.65 7.83 -1.97
CA GLU A 68 15.49 7.06 -2.38
C GLU A 68 14.58 6.73 -1.20
N ARG A 69 13.28 6.59 -1.50
CA ARG A 69 12.22 6.32 -0.53
C ARG A 69 11.81 4.87 -0.59
N PHE A 70 11.65 4.29 0.58
CA PHE A 70 11.22 2.92 0.74
C PHE A 70 10.04 2.86 1.70
N ARG A 71 9.15 1.92 1.42
CA ARG A 71 8.15 1.45 2.35
C ARG A 71 8.83 0.49 3.33
N ALA A 72 8.81 0.82 4.62
CA ALA A 72 9.54 0.08 5.64
C ALA A 72 9.03 -1.37 5.77
N ASP A 73 7.72 -1.55 5.70
CA ASP A 73 7.06 -2.85 5.68
C ASP A 73 7.49 -3.69 4.48
N LYS A 74 7.50 -3.11 3.28
CA LYS A 74 7.97 -3.80 2.06
C LYS A 74 9.45 -4.14 2.10
N LEU A 75 10.28 -3.23 2.60
CA LEU A 75 11.71 -3.49 2.78
C LEU A 75 11.95 -4.71 3.68
N ILE A 76 11.19 -4.83 4.77
CA ILE A 76 11.27 -5.97 5.69
C ILE A 76 10.74 -7.24 5.02
N GLU A 77 9.59 -7.17 4.34
CA GLU A 77 8.97 -8.31 3.65
C GLU A 77 9.91 -8.90 2.57
N ASP A 78 10.48 -8.03 1.73
CA ASP A 78 11.41 -8.43 0.66
C ASP A 78 12.67 -9.07 1.26
N TRP A 79 13.25 -8.46 2.31
CA TRP A 79 14.42 -9.01 3.00
C TRP A 79 14.11 -10.38 3.64
N CYS A 80 12.95 -10.54 4.27
CA CYS A 80 12.54 -11.82 4.86
C CYS A 80 12.39 -12.92 3.80
N HIS A 81 11.81 -12.58 2.65
CA HIS A 81 11.65 -13.51 1.54
C HIS A 81 13.01 -13.93 0.94
N GLU A 82 13.96 -13.01 0.79
CA GLU A 82 15.31 -13.31 0.27
C GLU A 82 16.16 -14.14 1.24
N ASN A 83 16.01 -13.93 2.55
CA ASN A 83 16.80 -14.61 3.58
C ASN A 83 16.10 -15.84 4.18
N GLY A 84 14.87 -16.14 3.75
CA GLY A 84 14.06 -17.24 4.30
C GLY A 84 13.72 -17.05 5.78
N PHE A 85 13.55 -15.82 6.23
CA PHE A 85 13.24 -15.49 7.61
C PHE A 85 11.72 -15.45 7.82
N GLU A 86 11.23 -16.12 8.88
CA GLU A 86 9.80 -16.14 9.21
C GLU A 86 9.50 -15.14 10.33
N LEU A 87 8.61 -14.18 10.05
CA LEU A 87 8.18 -13.17 11.01
C LEU A 87 7.28 -13.79 12.09
N SER A 88 7.42 -13.31 13.33
CA SER A 88 6.61 -13.78 14.47
C SER A 88 5.13 -13.40 14.36
N LYS A 89 4.81 -12.33 13.63
CA LYS A 89 3.46 -11.87 13.31
C LYS A 89 3.47 -11.24 11.90
N PRO A 90 2.31 -11.06 11.26
CA PRO A 90 2.25 -10.37 9.97
C PRO A 90 2.85 -8.96 10.06
N ILE A 91 3.59 -8.53 9.04
CA ILE A 91 4.27 -7.23 9.02
C ILE A 91 3.29 -6.05 9.22
N ASP A 92 2.06 -6.18 8.71
CA ASP A 92 0.99 -5.19 8.87
C ASP A 92 0.60 -4.93 10.34
N ALA A 93 0.94 -5.87 11.24
CA ALA A 93 0.70 -5.74 12.68
C ALA A 93 1.89 -5.16 13.46
N PHE A 94 2.98 -4.78 12.78
CA PHE A 94 4.12 -4.13 13.41
C PHE A 94 3.83 -2.65 13.62
N SER A 95 4.21 -2.15 14.79
CA SER A 95 4.34 -0.73 15.04
C SER A 95 5.56 -0.16 14.31
N GLN A 96 5.60 1.17 14.15
CA GLN A 96 6.75 1.85 13.55
C GLN A 96 8.05 1.59 14.32
N GLN A 97 7.97 1.45 15.65
CA GLN A 97 9.13 1.15 16.45
C GLN A 97 9.61 -0.28 16.20
N GLU A 98 8.70 -1.26 16.18
CA GLU A 98 9.06 -2.66 15.87
C GLU A 98 9.67 -2.79 14.47
N MET A 99 9.14 -2.08 13.46
CA MET A 99 9.74 -2.06 12.12
C MET A 99 11.14 -1.46 12.12
N LYS A 100 11.34 -0.33 12.82
CA LYS A 100 12.63 0.32 12.92
C LYS A 100 13.65 -0.58 13.62
N ASP A 101 13.27 -1.15 14.75
CA ASP A 101 14.12 -2.05 15.53
C ASP A 101 14.51 -3.28 14.71
N PHE A 102 13.58 -3.85 13.95
CA PHE A 102 13.86 -4.98 13.06
C PHE A 102 14.90 -4.64 11.98
N ILE A 103 14.76 -3.47 11.35
CA ILE A 103 15.66 -3.01 10.28
C ILE A 103 17.08 -2.81 10.80
N GLU A 104 17.21 -2.22 12.00
CA GLU A 104 18.50 -1.97 12.66
C GLU A 104 19.14 -3.27 13.16
N GLU A 105 18.36 -4.17 13.80
CA GLU A 105 18.84 -5.46 14.32
C GLU A 105 19.41 -6.35 13.21
N HIS A 106 18.74 -6.39 12.06
CA HIS A 106 19.15 -7.20 10.91
C HIS A 106 20.07 -6.44 9.94
N ASN A 107 20.41 -5.18 10.24
CA ASN A 107 21.26 -4.31 9.43
C ASN A 107 20.86 -4.33 7.94
N ILE A 108 19.54 -4.22 7.67
CA ILE A 108 18.98 -4.42 6.33
C ILE A 108 19.54 -3.34 5.38
N PRO A 109 20.25 -3.71 4.29
CA PRO A 109 20.86 -2.72 3.41
C PRO A 109 19.80 -2.05 2.52
N CYS A 110 20.08 -0.81 2.09
CA CYS A 110 19.30 -0.15 1.05
C CYS A 110 19.37 -0.97 -0.27
N PRO A 111 18.24 -1.39 -0.86
CA PRO A 111 18.23 -2.20 -2.08
C PRO A 111 18.93 -1.52 -3.26
N SER A 112 18.90 -0.18 -3.32
CA SER A 112 19.41 0.58 -4.45
C SER A 112 20.91 0.91 -4.36
N CYS A 113 21.46 1.06 -3.15
CA CYS A 113 22.86 1.49 -2.97
C CYS A 113 23.69 0.63 -2.02
N GLY A 114 23.09 -0.38 -1.37
CA GLY A 114 23.76 -1.32 -0.47
C GLY A 114 24.16 -0.76 0.90
N LYS A 115 24.00 0.55 1.15
CA LYS A 115 24.33 1.17 2.44
C LYS A 115 23.18 1.03 3.44
N HIS A 116 23.51 0.92 4.73
CA HIS A 116 22.55 0.94 5.83
C HIS A 116 22.61 2.31 6.53
N ASN A 117 21.79 3.26 6.06
CA ASN A 117 21.68 4.59 6.65
C ASN A 117 20.33 5.21 6.27
N PHE A 118 19.31 4.95 7.09
CA PHE A 118 17.96 5.43 6.83
C PHE A 118 17.56 6.57 7.78
N THR A 119 16.51 7.29 7.40
CA THR A 119 15.79 8.18 8.31
C THR A 119 14.87 7.38 9.22
N ASP A 120 14.33 8.03 10.26
CA ASP A 120 13.21 7.48 11.00
C ASP A 120 12.01 7.22 10.07
N ILE A 121 11.20 6.24 10.46
CA ILE A 121 9.94 5.91 9.78
C ILE A 121 8.94 7.03 10.08
N ARG A 122 8.27 7.49 9.02
CA ARG A 122 7.18 8.46 9.09
C ARG A 122 5.92 7.91 8.43
N GLN A 123 4.76 8.28 8.98
CA GLN A 123 3.47 8.01 8.33
C GLN A 123 3.28 8.98 7.17
N PHE A 124 3.15 8.45 5.96
CA PHE A 124 2.86 9.23 4.77
C PHE A 124 1.43 8.97 4.31
N ASN A 125 0.57 9.98 4.39
CA ASN A 125 -0.81 9.87 3.97
C ASN A 125 -0.90 9.59 2.45
N LEU A 126 -1.72 8.62 2.06
CA LEU A 126 -1.85 8.15 0.68
C LEU A 126 -3.00 8.80 -0.11
N MET A 127 -3.75 9.72 0.49
CA MET A 127 -4.77 10.50 -0.21
C MET A 127 -4.20 11.64 -1.05
#